data_AF-A0AB36DSY4-F1
#
_entry.id   AF-A0AB36DSY4-F1
#
_cell.length_a   1.000
_cell.length_b   1.000
_cell.length_c   1.000
_cell.angle_alpha   90.00
_cell.angle_beta   90.00
_cell.angle_gamma   90.00
#
_symmetry.space_group_name_H-M   'P 1'
#
loop_
_entity.id
_entity.type
_entity.pdbx_description
1 polymer ?
#
loop_
_entity_poly.entity_id
_entity_poly.type
_entity_poly.pdbx_seq_one_letter_code
_entity_poly.pdbx_strand_id
1 'polypeptide(L)'
;MLTYILKRIGFAALAVFILLTLTYLLTGLLPYLPISPGQNESPAAFQRRVDALGFNKPIIVRYGKYLHDLFVNQSLGQYYSNSAINIGQWFFETVPNTLLITAISFVISIILGVSFGVLSAVYRGKALDTTLNTLSVVFVSVPSFVIAIVLLIIFRNTGVPTRYVAPGSNGYTVGRFIASLTLPILSLSLGGFSSMTYYMRNEMVEVLQQDYIKTARSKGLSESAIIFKHAFRNASIPILSIIVPSILGLISSSFIIETFFSVPGTASLLVAAIQRNEVNMLAFQVLFFSSLGFLLQILLDFIYTLVDPRIRLAEANSFIFIRWIHNSIVRNKTRKLWALVNETNAYVLSKDKDQSLIDSIKDNNDLSKHKVVVDKKFGLPTNIEYLILEGRLYKLEKALG
;
A
#
# COMPACT_ATOMS: atom_id res chain seq x y z
N MET A 1 20.93 -4.85 8.72
CA MET A 1 19.68 -5.61 8.48
C MET A 1 18.68 -5.46 9.63
N LEU A 2 19.04 -5.77 10.89
CA LEU A 2 18.12 -5.66 12.03
C LEU A 2 17.46 -4.26 12.15
N THR A 3 18.24 -3.18 12.09
CA THR A 3 17.72 -1.81 12.14
C THR A 3 16.75 -1.49 11.00
N TYR A 4 16.99 -2.04 9.81
CA TYR A 4 16.10 -1.88 8.66
C TYR A 4 14.77 -2.62 8.89
N ILE A 5 14.83 -3.85 9.38
CA ILE A 5 13.65 -4.66 9.69
C ILE A 5 12.82 -4.01 10.78
N LEU A 6 13.44 -3.55 11.86
CA LEU A 6 12.74 -2.85 12.94
C LEU A 6 12.07 -1.56 12.43
N LYS A 7 12.71 -0.81 11.54
CA LYS A 7 12.09 0.36 10.88
C LYS A 7 10.89 -0.06 10.03
N ARG A 8 11.00 -1.11 9.21
CA ARG A 8 9.90 -1.66 8.40
C ARG A 8 8.72 -2.10 9.26
N ILE A 9 8.99 -2.82 10.36
CA ILE A 9 7.96 -3.24 11.33
C ILE A 9 7.31 -2.02 11.97
N GLY A 10 8.08 -0.99 12.35
CA GLY A 10 7.53 0.25 12.90
C GLY A 10 6.62 0.99 11.91
N PHE A 11 7.02 1.13 10.65
CA PHE A 11 6.18 1.73 9.60
C PHE A 11 4.94 0.88 9.30
N ALA A 12 5.08 -0.44 9.26
CA ALA A 12 3.97 -1.36 9.09
C ALA A 12 2.96 -1.24 10.23
N ALA A 13 3.43 -1.26 11.48
CA ALA A 13 2.59 -1.10 12.66
C ALA A 13 1.85 0.24 12.66
N LEU A 14 2.53 1.33 12.30
CA LEU A 14 1.91 2.65 12.18
C LEU A 14 0.84 2.67 11.07
N ALA A 15 1.15 2.11 9.90
CA ALA A 15 0.21 2.05 8.79
C ALA A 15 -1.02 1.19 9.11
N VAL A 16 -0.82 0.02 9.71
CA VAL A 16 -1.90 -0.85 10.20
C VAL A 16 -2.75 -0.13 11.24
N PHE A 17 -2.12 0.59 12.19
CA PHE A 17 -2.84 1.37 13.19
C PHE A 17 -3.69 2.49 12.56
N ILE A 18 -3.14 3.21 11.57
CA ILE A 18 -3.88 4.24 10.84
C ILE A 18 -5.06 3.62 10.09
N LEU A 19 -4.85 2.53 9.35
CA LEU A 19 -5.91 1.84 8.62
C LEU A 19 -7.01 1.35 9.57
N LEU A 20 -6.63 0.72 10.68
CA LEU A 20 -7.55 0.27 11.72
C LEU A 20 -8.37 1.43 12.31
N THR A 21 -7.70 2.55 12.63
CA THR A 21 -8.35 3.76 13.15
C THR A 21 -9.36 4.31 12.14
N LEU A 22 -8.93 4.49 10.89
CA LEU A 22 -9.79 5.04 9.83
C LEU A 22 -10.98 4.13 9.57
N THR A 23 -10.78 2.82 9.42
CA THR A 23 -11.87 1.86 9.21
C THR A 23 -12.86 1.90 10.36
N TYR A 24 -12.39 1.85 11.61
CA TYR A 24 -13.28 1.84 12.78
C TYR A 24 -14.08 3.15 12.88
N LEU A 25 -13.42 4.29 12.70
CA LEU A 25 -14.09 5.60 12.79
C LEU A 25 -15.08 5.80 11.64
N LEU A 26 -14.68 5.54 10.39
CA LEU A 26 -15.54 5.74 9.22
C LEU A 26 -16.78 4.86 9.26
N THR A 27 -16.64 3.59 9.69
CA THR A 27 -17.78 2.67 9.81
C THR A 27 -18.65 3.00 11.01
N GLY A 28 -18.06 3.34 12.17
CA GLY A 28 -18.84 3.71 13.35
C GLY A 28 -19.54 5.07 13.26
N LEU A 29 -19.20 5.92 12.27
CA LEU A 29 -19.92 7.17 11.97
C LEU A 29 -21.21 6.94 11.17
N LEU A 30 -21.43 5.73 10.65
CA LEU A 30 -22.64 5.42 9.90
C LEU A 30 -23.87 5.45 10.83
N PRO A 31 -25.00 6.04 10.39
CA PRO A 31 -26.12 6.40 11.27
C PRO A 31 -27.02 5.22 11.71
N TYR A 32 -26.60 3.97 11.51
CA TYR A 32 -27.39 2.78 11.80
C TYR A 32 -26.70 1.87 12.82
N LEU A 33 -27.46 1.41 13.83
CA LEU A 33 -26.96 0.47 14.84
C LEU A 33 -26.80 -0.93 14.20
N PRO A 34 -25.74 -1.68 14.54
CA PRO A 34 -25.55 -3.05 14.07
C PRO A 34 -26.42 -4.08 14.79
N ILE A 35 -27.41 -3.63 15.56
CA ILE A 35 -28.31 -4.47 16.34
C ILE A 35 -29.74 -3.98 16.17
N SER A 36 -30.67 -4.92 16.14
CA SER A 36 -32.12 -4.68 16.09
C SER A 36 -32.81 -5.34 17.27
N PRO A 37 -33.97 -4.83 17.71
CA PRO A 37 -34.77 -5.49 18.75
C PRO A 37 -35.07 -6.94 18.38
N GLY A 38 -34.90 -7.86 19.32
CA GLY A 38 -35.33 -9.25 19.16
C GLY A 38 -36.85 -9.36 19.09
N GLN A 39 -37.37 -10.46 18.49
CA GLN A 39 -38.82 -10.63 18.27
C GLN A 39 -39.69 -10.48 19.54
N ASN A 40 -39.17 -10.84 20.71
CA ASN A 40 -39.85 -10.74 22.00
C ASN A 40 -39.08 -9.86 23.00
N GLU A 41 -38.19 -8.99 22.52
CA GLU A 41 -37.38 -8.12 23.37
C GLU A 41 -38.15 -6.84 23.70
N SER A 42 -38.36 -6.56 24.99
CA SER A 42 -39.00 -5.30 25.39
C SER A 42 -38.11 -4.10 25.05
N PRO A 43 -38.65 -2.90 24.80
CA PRO A 43 -37.85 -1.71 24.53
C PRO A 43 -36.79 -1.41 25.60
N ALA A 44 -37.12 -1.67 26.88
CA ALA A 44 -36.18 -1.51 27.99
C ALA A 44 -35.08 -2.58 28.01
N ALA A 45 -35.36 -3.81 27.56
CA ALA A 45 -34.32 -4.83 27.39
C ALA A 45 -33.39 -4.47 26.22
N PHE A 46 -33.94 -4.01 25.10
CA PHE A 46 -33.17 -3.56 23.96
C PHE A 46 -32.23 -2.40 24.32
N GLN A 47 -32.74 -1.38 25.02
CA GLN A 47 -31.93 -0.25 25.45
C GLN A 47 -30.79 -0.70 26.39
N ARG A 48 -31.05 -1.61 27.34
CA ARG A 48 -29.98 -2.18 28.19
C ARG A 48 -28.89 -2.87 27.37
N ARG A 49 -29.24 -3.54 26.27
CA ARG A 49 -28.27 -4.16 25.35
C ARG A 49 -27.46 -3.11 24.57
N VAL A 50 -28.10 -2.06 24.08
CA VAL A 50 -27.44 -0.91 23.43
C VAL A 50 -26.42 -0.28 24.39
N ASP A 51 -26.80 -0.09 25.65
CA ASP A 51 -25.96 0.47 26.71
C ASP A 51 -24.78 -0.45 27.04
N ALA A 52 -25.03 -1.76 27.18
CA ALA A 52 -24.00 -2.78 27.47
C ALA A 52 -22.92 -2.86 26.37
N LEU A 53 -23.33 -2.71 25.11
CA LEU A 53 -22.42 -2.66 23.96
C LEU A 53 -21.71 -1.30 23.81
N GLY A 54 -22.11 -0.31 24.61
CA GLY A 54 -21.48 1.00 24.68
C GLY A 54 -21.86 1.94 23.54
N PHE A 55 -22.96 1.69 22.83
CA PHE A 55 -23.41 2.53 21.72
C PHE A 55 -23.88 3.93 22.14
N ASN A 56 -24.16 4.15 23.44
CA ASN A 56 -24.40 5.50 23.99
C ASN A 56 -23.12 6.31 24.22
N LYS A 57 -21.94 5.68 24.11
CA LYS A 57 -20.66 6.36 24.33
C LYS A 57 -20.14 6.94 23.02
N PRO A 58 -19.38 8.05 23.07
CA PRO A 58 -18.70 8.57 21.89
C PRO A 58 -17.86 7.48 21.20
N ILE A 59 -17.81 7.51 19.87
CA ILE A 59 -17.09 6.52 19.06
C ILE A 59 -15.63 6.35 19.48
N ILE A 60 -14.98 7.43 19.91
CA ILE A 60 -13.58 7.39 20.36
C ILE A 60 -13.39 6.55 21.62
N VAL A 61 -14.39 6.53 22.51
CA VAL A 61 -14.38 5.72 23.74
C VAL A 61 -14.59 4.25 23.38
N ARG A 62 -15.48 3.96 22.42
CA ARG A 62 -15.70 2.61 21.89
C ARG A 62 -14.44 2.07 21.20
N TYR A 63 -13.77 2.93 20.42
CA TYR A 63 -12.50 2.58 19.77
C TYR A 63 -11.38 2.33 20.79
N GLY A 64 -11.25 3.17 21.82
CA GLY A 64 -10.30 2.95 22.91
C GLY A 64 -10.52 1.61 23.63
N LYS A 65 -11.79 1.24 23.88
CA LYS A 65 -12.13 -0.09 24.41
C LYS A 65 -11.73 -1.21 23.44
N TYR A 66 -12.03 -1.06 22.16
CA TYR A 66 -11.65 -2.05 21.15
C TYR A 66 -10.14 -2.26 21.09
N LEU A 67 -9.33 -1.18 21.12
CA LEU A 67 -7.88 -1.28 21.16
C LEU A 67 -7.37 -1.93 22.45
N HIS A 68 -7.95 -1.57 23.60
CA HIS A 68 -7.62 -2.21 24.87
C HIS A 68 -7.90 -3.71 24.81
N ASP A 69 -9.07 -4.12 24.32
CA ASP A 69 -9.44 -5.53 24.19
C ASP A 69 -8.52 -6.28 23.21
N LEU A 70 -8.12 -5.63 22.12
CA LEU A 70 -7.20 -6.18 21.14
C LEU A 70 -5.79 -6.42 21.71
N PHE A 71 -5.21 -5.42 22.39
CA PHE A 71 -3.81 -5.49 22.84
C PHE A 71 -3.62 -6.11 24.23
N VAL A 72 -4.58 -5.91 25.14
CA VAL A 72 -4.47 -6.38 26.54
C VAL A 72 -5.17 -7.73 26.70
N ASN A 73 -6.41 -7.82 26.23
CA ASN A 73 -7.25 -9.02 26.41
C ASN A 73 -7.06 -10.04 25.27
N GLN A 74 -6.28 -9.72 24.24
CA GLN A 74 -6.05 -10.55 23.04
C GLN A 74 -7.38 -10.98 22.39
N SER A 75 -8.39 -10.12 22.50
CA SER A 75 -9.74 -10.36 21.99
C SER A 75 -9.98 -9.54 20.74
N LEU A 76 -10.36 -10.23 19.67
CA LEU A 76 -10.76 -9.60 18.40
C LEU A 76 -12.18 -9.01 18.45
N GLY A 77 -12.85 -9.15 19.59
CA GLY A 77 -14.23 -8.74 19.81
C GLY A 77 -15.26 -9.79 19.44
N GLN A 78 -16.51 -9.44 19.69
CA GLN A 78 -17.69 -10.23 19.33
C GLN A 78 -18.44 -9.56 18.18
N TYR A 79 -19.20 -10.37 17.45
CA TYR A 79 -20.14 -9.88 16.44
C TYR A 79 -21.34 -9.23 17.13
N TYR A 80 -21.69 -7.99 16.78
CA TYR A 80 -22.71 -7.23 17.50
C TYR A 80 -24.10 -7.83 17.32
N SER A 81 -24.47 -8.24 16.10
CA SER A 81 -25.76 -8.88 15.81
C SER A 81 -25.95 -10.20 16.54
N ASN A 82 -24.85 -10.86 16.93
CA ASN A 82 -24.88 -12.12 17.65
C ASN A 82 -23.63 -12.26 18.53
N SER A 83 -23.75 -11.84 19.79
CA SER A 83 -22.66 -11.83 20.76
C SER A 83 -22.08 -13.22 21.10
N ALA A 84 -22.78 -14.30 20.73
CA ALA A 84 -22.25 -15.66 20.88
C ALA A 84 -21.13 -15.97 19.85
N ILE A 85 -21.04 -15.20 18.78
CA ILE A 85 -20.03 -15.41 17.73
C ILE A 85 -18.73 -14.69 18.11
N ASN A 86 -17.68 -15.48 18.30
CA ASN A 86 -16.31 -14.98 18.37
C ASN A 86 -15.80 -14.66 16.97
N ILE A 87 -15.36 -13.42 16.75
CA ILE A 87 -14.91 -12.94 15.43
C ILE A 87 -13.69 -13.71 14.94
N GLY A 88 -12.73 -13.99 15.82
CA GLY A 88 -11.51 -14.70 15.47
C GLY A 88 -11.80 -16.11 14.95
N GLN A 89 -12.55 -16.89 15.74
CA GLN A 89 -12.94 -18.24 15.36
C GLN A 89 -13.68 -18.24 14.01
N TRP A 90 -14.73 -17.44 13.89
CA TRP A 90 -15.56 -17.43 12.69
C TRP A 90 -14.78 -16.97 11.44
N PHE A 91 -13.90 -15.98 11.58
CA PHE A 91 -13.05 -15.54 10.48
C PHE A 91 -12.08 -16.63 10.01
N PHE A 92 -11.34 -17.24 10.94
CA PHE A 92 -10.33 -18.24 10.59
C PHE A 92 -10.93 -19.53 10.03
N GLU A 93 -12.20 -19.84 10.28
CA GLU A 93 -12.92 -20.93 9.61
C GLU A 93 -13.13 -20.66 8.09
N THR A 94 -13.21 -19.40 7.67
CA THR A 94 -13.41 -19.02 6.26
C THR A 94 -12.13 -18.80 5.47
N VAL A 95 -11.03 -18.43 6.15
CA VAL A 95 -9.72 -18.15 5.55
C VAL A 95 -9.20 -19.27 4.62
N PRO A 96 -9.30 -20.57 4.98
CA PRO A 96 -8.82 -21.65 4.12
C PRO A 96 -9.43 -21.66 2.72
N ASN A 97 -10.73 -21.32 2.59
CA ASN A 97 -11.41 -21.31 1.29
C ASN A 97 -10.93 -20.16 0.40
N THR A 98 -10.77 -18.97 0.96
CA THR A 98 -10.17 -17.82 0.26
C THR A 98 -8.75 -18.16 -0.17
N LEU A 99 -7.91 -18.66 0.75
CA LEU A 99 -6.52 -19.02 0.46
C LEU A 99 -6.42 -20.10 -0.62
N LEU A 100 -7.29 -21.11 -0.59
CA LEU A 100 -7.30 -22.20 -1.57
C LEU A 100 -7.45 -21.66 -3.00
N ILE A 101 -8.48 -20.83 -3.25
CA ILE A 101 -8.71 -20.29 -4.59
C ILE A 101 -7.65 -19.25 -4.97
N THR A 102 -7.21 -18.39 -4.05
CA THR A 102 -6.24 -17.33 -4.37
C THR A 102 -4.83 -17.87 -4.58
N ALA A 103 -4.39 -18.84 -3.77
CA ALA A 103 -3.04 -19.40 -3.87
C ALA A 103 -2.89 -20.22 -5.14
N ILE A 104 -3.87 -21.07 -5.47
CA ILE A 104 -3.84 -21.83 -6.73
C ILE A 104 -3.88 -20.88 -7.92
N SER A 105 -4.74 -19.86 -7.89
CA SER A 105 -4.83 -18.87 -8.96
C SER A 105 -3.52 -18.09 -9.14
N PHE A 106 -2.86 -17.74 -8.05
CA PHE A 106 -1.56 -17.08 -8.07
C PHE A 106 -0.48 -17.95 -8.70
N VAL A 107 -0.39 -19.23 -8.31
CA VAL A 107 0.58 -20.18 -8.88
C VAL A 107 0.36 -20.34 -10.38
N ILE A 108 -0.90 -20.53 -10.82
CA ILE A 108 -1.24 -20.64 -12.24
C ILE A 108 -0.88 -19.34 -12.98
N SER A 109 -1.24 -18.18 -12.41
CA SER A 109 -0.95 -16.87 -12.98
C SER A 109 0.54 -16.64 -13.20
N ILE A 110 1.37 -16.97 -12.21
CA ILE A 110 2.83 -16.83 -12.33
C ILE A 110 3.39 -17.80 -13.36
N ILE A 111 3.07 -19.09 -13.27
CA ILE A 111 3.66 -20.11 -14.14
C ILE A 111 3.32 -19.78 -15.59
N LEU A 112 2.03 -19.60 -15.91
CA LEU A 112 1.61 -19.32 -17.26
C LEU A 112 2.07 -17.93 -17.71
N GLY A 113 1.99 -16.94 -16.83
CA GLY A 113 2.24 -15.55 -17.20
C GLY A 113 3.71 -15.30 -17.48
N VAL A 114 4.59 -15.83 -16.64
CA VAL A 114 6.03 -15.81 -16.87
C VAL A 114 6.39 -16.57 -18.15
N SER A 115 5.85 -17.77 -18.33
CA SER A 115 6.17 -18.61 -19.49
C SER A 115 5.77 -17.92 -20.80
N PHE A 116 4.57 -17.35 -20.85
CA PHE A 116 4.06 -16.70 -22.04
C PHE A 116 4.72 -15.33 -22.25
N GLY A 117 5.08 -14.61 -21.19
CA GLY A 117 5.85 -13.38 -21.29
C GLY A 117 7.23 -13.60 -21.90
N VAL A 118 7.94 -14.63 -21.43
CA VAL A 118 9.23 -15.06 -22.02
C VAL A 118 9.04 -15.46 -23.48
N LEU A 119 8.02 -16.27 -23.78
CA LEU A 119 7.77 -16.72 -25.15
C LEU A 119 7.43 -15.55 -26.09
N SER A 120 6.58 -14.62 -25.66
CA SER A 120 6.23 -13.40 -26.41
C SER A 120 7.46 -12.54 -26.67
N ALA A 121 8.36 -12.39 -25.69
CA ALA A 121 9.59 -11.62 -25.84
C ALA A 121 10.61 -12.28 -26.79
N VAL A 122 10.77 -13.60 -26.74
CA VAL A 122 11.68 -14.34 -27.63
C VAL A 122 11.22 -14.28 -29.08
N TYR A 123 9.91 -14.33 -29.32
CA TYR A 123 9.31 -14.23 -30.65
C TYR A 123 8.86 -12.81 -31.00
N ARG A 124 9.50 -11.78 -30.41
CA ARG A 124 9.13 -10.38 -30.60
C ARG A 124 8.89 -10.02 -32.07
N GLY A 125 7.76 -9.36 -32.34
CA GLY A 125 7.38 -8.92 -33.69
C GLY A 125 6.83 -10.02 -34.61
N LYS A 126 6.74 -11.27 -34.15
CA LYS A 126 6.07 -12.36 -34.87
C LYS A 126 4.62 -12.50 -34.41
N ALA A 127 3.82 -13.26 -35.16
CA ALA A 127 2.41 -13.50 -34.85
C ALA A 127 2.17 -14.02 -33.41
N LEU A 128 3.07 -14.84 -32.88
CA LEU A 128 2.98 -15.33 -31.50
C LEU A 128 3.06 -14.19 -30.48
N ASP A 129 4.02 -13.28 -30.62
CA ASP A 129 4.15 -12.10 -29.75
C ASP A 129 2.89 -11.22 -29.86
N THR A 130 2.48 -10.91 -31.09
CA THR A 130 1.29 -10.09 -31.34
C THR A 130 0.05 -10.70 -30.69
N THR A 131 -0.20 -12.00 -30.86
CA THR A 131 -1.37 -12.68 -30.28
C THR A 131 -1.32 -12.71 -28.76
N LEU A 132 -0.21 -13.17 -28.16
CA LEU A 132 -0.10 -13.27 -26.70
C LEU A 132 -0.15 -11.90 -26.01
N ASN A 133 0.55 -10.90 -26.58
CA ASN A 133 0.55 -9.55 -26.04
C ASN A 133 -0.84 -8.89 -26.19
N THR A 134 -1.51 -9.06 -27.33
CA THR A 134 -2.86 -8.52 -27.53
C THR A 134 -3.86 -9.14 -26.56
N LEU A 135 -3.87 -10.47 -26.43
CA LEU A 135 -4.72 -11.15 -25.45
C LEU A 135 -4.43 -10.68 -24.03
N SER A 136 -3.15 -10.52 -23.67
CA SER A 136 -2.76 -10.03 -22.34
C SER A 136 -3.29 -8.62 -22.08
N VAL A 137 -3.13 -7.69 -23.02
CA VAL A 137 -3.63 -6.31 -22.87
C VAL A 137 -5.16 -6.28 -22.78
N VAL A 138 -5.86 -7.10 -23.57
CA VAL A 138 -7.32 -7.23 -23.49
C VAL A 138 -7.75 -7.70 -22.10
N PHE A 139 -7.20 -8.82 -21.62
CA PHE A 139 -7.59 -9.39 -20.34
C PHE A 139 -7.12 -8.58 -19.12
N VAL A 140 -6.02 -7.83 -19.21
CA VAL A 140 -5.64 -6.83 -18.19
C VAL A 140 -6.72 -5.76 -18.05
N SER A 141 -7.40 -5.41 -19.14
CA SER A 141 -8.45 -4.39 -19.17
C SER A 141 -9.82 -4.91 -18.73
N VAL A 142 -10.01 -6.24 -18.66
CA VAL A 142 -11.27 -6.87 -18.28
C VAL A 142 -11.23 -7.21 -16.78
N PRO A 143 -12.10 -6.61 -15.94
CA PRO A 143 -12.17 -6.97 -14.54
C PRO A 143 -12.48 -8.46 -14.34
N SER A 144 -11.85 -9.08 -13.33
CA SER A 144 -12.01 -10.51 -13.03
C SER A 144 -13.47 -10.93 -12.81
N PHE A 145 -14.31 -10.06 -12.24
CA PHE A 145 -15.71 -10.34 -12.04
C PHE A 145 -16.53 -10.41 -13.35
N VAL A 146 -16.11 -9.69 -14.40
CA VAL A 146 -16.75 -9.79 -15.72
C VAL A 146 -16.47 -11.17 -16.31
N ILE A 147 -15.23 -11.65 -16.17
CA ILE A 147 -14.84 -13.01 -16.55
C ILE A 147 -15.68 -14.03 -15.79
N ALA A 148 -15.89 -13.85 -14.48
CA ALA A 148 -16.74 -14.72 -13.68
C ALA A 148 -18.16 -14.82 -14.23
N ILE A 149 -18.79 -13.67 -14.55
CA ILE A 149 -20.14 -13.62 -15.13
C ILE A 149 -20.19 -14.36 -16.46
N VAL A 150 -19.21 -14.13 -17.34
CA VAL A 150 -19.13 -14.82 -18.64
C VAL A 150 -18.98 -16.34 -18.45
N LEU A 151 -18.11 -16.78 -17.54
CA LEU A 151 -17.95 -18.19 -17.21
C LEU A 151 -19.24 -18.80 -16.65
N LEU A 152 -19.96 -18.09 -15.79
CA LEU A 152 -21.26 -18.54 -15.29
C LEU A 152 -22.28 -18.73 -16.43
N ILE A 153 -22.33 -17.80 -17.38
CA ILE A 153 -23.24 -17.88 -18.53
C ILE A 153 -22.90 -19.07 -19.43
N ILE A 154 -21.62 -19.29 -19.72
CA ILE A 154 -21.15 -20.37 -20.59
C ILE A 154 -21.39 -21.74 -19.94
N PHE A 155 -21.08 -21.88 -18.64
CA PHE A 155 -21.07 -23.17 -17.96
C PHE A 155 -22.38 -23.52 -17.22
N ARG A 156 -23.39 -22.63 -17.18
CA ARG A 156 -24.66 -22.91 -16.47
C ARG A 156 -25.37 -24.20 -16.90
N ASN A 157 -25.24 -24.60 -18.16
CA ASN A 157 -25.95 -25.73 -18.76
C ASN A 157 -25.03 -26.91 -19.14
N THR A 158 -23.76 -26.89 -18.73
CA THR A 158 -22.77 -27.91 -19.15
C THR A 158 -22.60 -29.05 -18.13
N GLY A 159 -23.25 -28.96 -16.97
CA GLY A 159 -23.12 -29.93 -15.87
C GLY A 159 -21.89 -29.70 -14.98
N VAL A 160 -20.99 -28.78 -15.36
CA VAL A 160 -19.91 -28.31 -14.49
C VAL A 160 -20.51 -27.50 -13.34
N PRO A 161 -20.13 -27.77 -12.07
CA PRO A 161 -20.64 -27.00 -10.94
C PRO A 161 -20.27 -25.52 -11.07
N THR A 162 -21.27 -24.66 -11.18
CA THR A 162 -21.12 -23.19 -11.21
C THR A 162 -21.13 -22.57 -9.81
N ARG A 163 -21.32 -23.37 -8.76
CA ARG A 163 -21.27 -22.96 -7.36
C ARG A 163 -20.43 -23.94 -6.57
N TYR A 164 -19.82 -23.44 -5.51
CA TYR A 164 -19.03 -24.21 -4.56
C TYR A 164 -19.81 -25.42 -4.02
N VAL A 165 -19.19 -26.60 -4.06
CA VAL A 165 -19.75 -27.84 -3.52
C VAL A 165 -19.10 -28.12 -2.18
N ALA A 166 -19.83 -27.93 -1.07
CA ALA A 166 -19.24 -28.13 0.25
C ALA A 166 -18.95 -29.62 0.54
N PRO A 167 -17.82 -29.94 1.20
CA PRO A 167 -17.59 -31.26 1.77
C PRO A 167 -18.78 -31.70 2.64
N GLY A 168 -19.31 -32.90 2.38
CA GLY A 168 -20.46 -33.44 3.12
C GLY A 168 -21.84 -32.95 2.66
N SER A 169 -21.93 -32.07 1.66
CA SER A 169 -23.20 -31.67 1.06
C SER A 169 -23.84 -32.78 0.20
N ASN A 170 -25.16 -32.70 -0.02
CA ASN A 170 -25.87 -33.59 -0.94
C ASN A 170 -25.28 -33.49 -2.36
N GLY A 171 -24.79 -34.60 -2.91
CA GLY A 171 -24.14 -34.63 -4.22
C GLY A 171 -22.65 -34.29 -4.20
N TYR A 172 -22.03 -34.26 -3.01
CA TYR A 172 -20.58 -34.18 -2.85
C TYR A 172 -19.89 -35.42 -3.44
N THR A 173 -18.93 -35.16 -4.33
CA THR A 173 -17.85 -36.07 -4.68
C THR A 173 -16.56 -35.25 -4.74
N VAL A 174 -15.41 -35.88 -4.52
CA VAL A 174 -14.10 -35.19 -4.63
C VAL A 174 -13.96 -34.53 -6.01
N GLY A 175 -14.39 -35.23 -7.07
CA GLY A 175 -14.40 -34.69 -8.43
C GLY A 175 -15.29 -33.46 -8.59
N ARG A 176 -16.50 -33.46 -8.01
CA ARG A 176 -17.40 -32.29 -8.05
C ARG A 176 -16.89 -31.12 -7.22
N PHE A 177 -16.28 -31.40 -6.06
CA PHE A 177 -15.62 -30.37 -5.26
C PHE A 177 -14.53 -29.67 -6.07
N ILE A 178 -13.60 -30.44 -6.65
CA ILE A 178 -12.54 -29.89 -7.50
C ILE A 178 -13.12 -29.12 -8.70
N ALA A 179 -14.12 -29.68 -9.38
CA ALA A 179 -14.76 -29.02 -10.52
C ALA A 179 -15.44 -27.68 -10.13
N SER A 180 -15.97 -27.58 -8.91
CA SER A 180 -16.57 -26.34 -8.39
C SER A 180 -15.55 -25.22 -8.12
N LEU A 181 -14.27 -25.57 -7.94
CA LEU A 181 -13.19 -24.62 -7.75
C LEU A 181 -12.58 -24.14 -9.08
N THR A 182 -12.79 -24.89 -10.17
CA THR A 182 -12.18 -24.58 -11.47
C THR A 182 -12.57 -23.20 -12.00
N LEU A 183 -13.87 -22.86 -11.97
CA LEU A 183 -14.35 -21.58 -12.49
C LEU A 183 -13.87 -20.35 -11.69
N PRO A 184 -13.95 -20.33 -10.34
CA PRO A 184 -13.39 -19.21 -9.58
C PRO A 184 -11.87 -19.10 -9.76
N ILE A 185 -11.15 -20.23 -9.79
CA ILE A 185 -9.70 -20.24 -10.04
C ILE A 185 -9.38 -19.70 -11.43
N LEU A 186 -10.09 -20.14 -12.46
CA LEU A 186 -9.88 -19.66 -13.84
C LEU A 186 -10.15 -18.16 -13.95
N SER A 187 -11.23 -17.68 -13.31
CA SER A 187 -11.60 -16.26 -13.30
C SER A 187 -10.54 -15.37 -12.67
N LEU A 188 -9.95 -15.82 -11.55
CA LEU A 188 -8.85 -15.10 -10.88
C LEU A 188 -7.53 -15.24 -11.65
N SER A 189 -7.25 -16.43 -12.17
CA SER A 189 -6.00 -16.74 -12.86
C SER A 189 -5.84 -15.94 -14.14
N LEU A 190 -6.91 -15.74 -14.91
CA LEU A 190 -6.83 -15.00 -16.18
C LEU A 190 -6.34 -13.56 -15.99
N GLY A 191 -6.86 -12.83 -15.00
CA GLY A 191 -6.40 -11.47 -14.71
C GLY A 191 -4.93 -11.41 -14.25
N GLY A 192 -4.53 -12.33 -13.37
CA GLY A 192 -3.15 -12.42 -12.87
C GLY A 192 -2.16 -12.82 -13.96
N PHE A 193 -2.49 -13.85 -14.74
CA PHE A 193 -1.72 -14.34 -15.89
C PHE A 193 -1.46 -13.23 -16.92
N SER A 194 -2.49 -12.45 -17.29
CA SER A 194 -2.37 -11.42 -18.31
C SER A 194 -1.48 -10.27 -17.86
N SER A 195 -1.60 -9.85 -16.59
CA SER A 195 -0.72 -8.85 -16.00
C SER A 195 0.73 -9.34 -15.99
N MET A 196 0.95 -10.59 -15.54
CA MET A 196 2.29 -11.17 -15.44
C MET A 196 2.95 -11.38 -16.81
N THR A 197 2.19 -11.78 -17.83
CA THR A 197 2.66 -11.88 -19.22
C THR A 197 3.15 -10.55 -19.73
N TYR A 198 2.36 -9.49 -19.52
CA TYR A 198 2.71 -8.13 -19.94
C TYR A 198 4.02 -7.65 -19.29
N TYR A 199 4.15 -7.77 -17.97
CA TYR A 199 5.36 -7.35 -17.26
C TYR A 199 6.58 -8.17 -17.67
N MET A 200 6.49 -9.51 -17.64
CA MET A 200 7.63 -10.38 -17.98
C MET A 200 8.08 -10.17 -19.43
N ARG A 201 7.14 -9.99 -20.37
CA ARG A 201 7.48 -9.67 -21.76
C ARG A 201 8.30 -8.39 -21.84
N ASN A 202 7.83 -7.30 -21.23
CA ASN A 202 8.49 -6.01 -21.33
C ASN A 202 9.90 -6.04 -20.74
N GLU A 203 10.05 -6.65 -19.57
CA GLU A 203 11.36 -6.84 -18.92
C GLU A 203 12.31 -7.70 -19.79
N MET A 204 11.83 -8.81 -20.33
CA MET A 204 12.62 -9.66 -21.21
C MET A 204 13.04 -8.93 -22.49
N VAL A 205 12.13 -8.16 -23.10
CA VAL A 205 12.40 -7.37 -24.30
C VAL A 205 13.46 -6.29 -24.05
N GLU A 206 13.41 -5.62 -22.91
CA GLU A 206 14.41 -4.63 -22.50
C GLU A 206 15.77 -5.29 -22.25
N VAL A 207 15.79 -6.38 -21.49
CA VAL A 207 17.02 -7.11 -21.17
C VAL A 207 17.70 -7.68 -22.42
N LEU A 208 16.94 -8.24 -23.37
CA LEU A 208 17.48 -8.80 -24.62
C LEU A 208 18.16 -7.76 -25.53
N GLN A 209 17.93 -6.46 -25.30
CA GLN A 209 18.55 -5.35 -26.05
C GLN A 209 19.86 -4.86 -25.44
N GLN A 210 20.22 -5.33 -24.24
CA GLN A 210 21.40 -4.88 -23.51
C GLN A 210 22.72 -5.33 -24.16
N ASP A 211 23.78 -4.54 -24.02
CA ASP A 211 25.05 -4.78 -24.71
C ASP A 211 25.78 -6.06 -24.23
N TYR A 212 25.57 -6.47 -22.98
CA TYR A 212 26.12 -7.74 -22.48
C TYR A 212 25.47 -8.95 -23.16
N ILE A 213 24.22 -8.83 -23.64
CA ILE A 213 23.56 -9.87 -24.43
C ILE A 213 24.17 -9.93 -25.84
N LYS A 214 24.43 -8.79 -26.48
CA LYS A 214 25.15 -8.74 -27.77
C LYS A 214 26.55 -9.35 -27.66
N THR A 215 27.23 -9.07 -26.55
CA THR A 215 28.56 -9.65 -26.25
C THR A 215 28.47 -11.16 -26.02
N ALA A 216 27.42 -11.65 -25.35
CA ALA A 216 27.20 -13.09 -25.19
C ALA A 216 26.96 -13.78 -26.54
N ARG A 217 26.19 -13.16 -27.44
CA ARG A 217 25.99 -13.64 -28.82
C ARG A 217 27.29 -13.67 -29.62
N SER A 218 28.10 -12.62 -29.57
CA SER A 218 29.38 -12.57 -30.29
C SER A 218 30.40 -13.60 -29.79
N LYS A 219 30.27 -14.04 -28.52
CA LYS A 219 31.04 -15.14 -27.94
C LYS A 219 30.51 -16.53 -28.31
N GLY A 220 29.44 -16.63 -29.12
CA GLY A 220 28.89 -17.90 -29.61
C GLY A 220 28.04 -18.67 -28.60
N LEU A 221 27.52 -18.01 -27.56
CA LEU A 221 26.58 -18.68 -26.63
C LEU A 221 25.29 -19.04 -27.37
N SER A 222 24.71 -20.19 -27.02
CA SER A 222 23.42 -20.62 -27.57
C SER A 222 22.29 -19.67 -27.14
N GLU A 223 21.27 -19.49 -27.99
CA GLU A 223 20.12 -18.63 -27.65
C GLU A 223 19.41 -19.10 -26.38
N SER A 224 19.33 -20.41 -26.12
CA SER A 224 18.78 -20.93 -24.86
C SER A 224 19.59 -20.48 -23.63
N ALA A 225 20.92 -20.51 -23.71
CA ALA A 225 21.77 -20.00 -22.62
C ALA A 225 21.59 -18.49 -22.44
N ILE A 226 21.50 -17.74 -23.54
CA ILE A 226 21.24 -16.29 -23.51
C ILE A 226 19.88 -16.01 -22.85
N ILE A 227 18.83 -16.72 -23.23
CA ILE A 227 17.47 -16.53 -22.72
C ILE A 227 17.40 -16.91 -21.23
N PHE A 228 17.74 -18.14 -20.85
CA PHE A 228 17.46 -18.63 -19.50
C PHE A 228 18.55 -18.27 -18.47
N LYS A 229 19.82 -18.21 -18.87
CA LYS A 229 20.94 -17.96 -17.95
C LYS A 229 21.25 -16.48 -17.79
N HIS A 230 21.05 -15.68 -18.84
CA HIS A 230 21.37 -14.26 -18.84
C HIS A 230 20.11 -13.39 -18.80
N ALA A 231 19.21 -13.51 -19.78
CA ALA A 231 18.09 -12.59 -19.90
C ALA A 231 17.05 -12.77 -18.79
N PHE A 232 16.52 -13.98 -18.64
CA PHE A 232 15.48 -14.33 -17.67
C PHE A 232 15.91 -14.02 -16.23
N ARG A 233 17.16 -14.34 -15.89
CA ARG A 233 17.70 -14.07 -14.54
C ARG A 233 17.64 -12.57 -14.20
N ASN A 234 17.98 -11.70 -15.15
CA ASN A 234 17.94 -10.26 -14.94
C ASN A 234 16.51 -9.70 -15.02
N ALA A 235 15.70 -10.20 -15.97
CA ALA A 235 14.30 -9.81 -16.12
C ALA A 235 13.43 -10.24 -14.92
N SER A 236 13.85 -11.27 -14.17
CA SER A 236 13.12 -11.74 -12.99
C SER A 236 13.25 -10.81 -11.78
N ILE A 237 14.26 -9.93 -11.74
CA ILE A 237 14.48 -9.05 -10.58
C ILE A 237 13.31 -8.06 -10.41
N PRO A 238 12.87 -7.31 -11.44
CA PRO A 238 11.70 -6.45 -11.33
C PRO A 238 10.39 -7.22 -11.12
N ILE A 239 10.34 -8.46 -11.59
CA ILE A 239 9.16 -9.33 -11.44
C ILE A 239 8.92 -9.74 -9.98
N LEU A 240 9.97 -9.86 -9.17
CA LEU A 240 9.80 -10.04 -7.73
C LEU A 240 9.03 -8.87 -7.09
N SER A 241 9.12 -7.66 -7.65
CA SER A 241 8.53 -6.43 -7.06
C SER A 241 7.02 -6.47 -7.11
N ILE A 242 6.48 -7.13 -8.14
CA ILE A 242 5.06 -7.20 -8.40
C ILE A 242 4.42 -8.44 -7.77
N ILE A 243 5.20 -9.37 -7.20
CA ILE A 243 4.66 -10.59 -6.56
C ILE A 243 3.74 -10.24 -5.39
N VAL A 244 4.21 -9.39 -4.46
CA VAL A 244 3.42 -9.02 -3.28
C VAL A 244 2.15 -8.26 -3.67
N PRO A 245 2.21 -7.20 -4.52
CA PRO A 245 1.01 -6.58 -5.05
C PRO A 245 0.06 -7.56 -5.77
N SER A 246 0.58 -8.54 -6.50
CA SER A 246 -0.24 -9.53 -7.20
C SER A 246 -1.00 -10.44 -6.24
N ILE A 247 -0.35 -10.91 -5.17
CA ILE A 247 -1.02 -11.73 -4.14
C ILE A 247 -2.15 -10.92 -3.47
N LEU A 248 -1.86 -9.69 -3.06
CA LEU A 248 -2.85 -8.81 -2.41
C LEU A 248 -3.98 -8.41 -3.35
N GLY A 249 -3.68 -8.17 -4.62
CA GLY A 249 -4.65 -7.90 -5.67
C GLY A 249 -5.58 -9.09 -5.93
N LEU A 250 -5.04 -10.32 -5.90
CA LEU A 250 -5.84 -11.55 -6.03
C LEU A 250 -6.75 -11.79 -4.84
N ILE A 251 -6.27 -11.58 -3.61
CA ILE A 251 -7.10 -11.64 -2.39
C ILE A 251 -8.23 -10.60 -2.47
N SER A 252 -7.92 -9.36 -2.86
CA SER A 252 -8.93 -8.31 -2.98
C SER A 252 -9.95 -8.64 -4.08
N SER A 253 -9.48 -9.19 -5.20
CA SER A 253 -10.34 -9.65 -6.31
C SER A 253 -11.19 -10.85 -5.93
N SER A 254 -10.71 -11.74 -5.05
CA SER A 254 -11.45 -12.91 -4.62
C SER A 254 -12.74 -12.55 -3.91
N PHE A 255 -12.85 -11.35 -3.32
CA PHE A 255 -14.06 -10.96 -2.60
C PHE A 255 -15.33 -11.02 -3.46
N ILE A 256 -15.22 -10.54 -4.70
CA ILE A 256 -16.35 -10.57 -5.62
C ILE A 256 -16.52 -11.98 -6.23
N ILE A 257 -15.41 -12.67 -6.51
CA ILE A 257 -15.42 -14.02 -7.09
C ILE A 257 -16.05 -15.05 -6.14
N GLU A 258 -15.71 -15.01 -4.86
CA GLU A 258 -16.29 -15.85 -3.82
C GLU A 258 -17.81 -15.68 -3.77
N THR A 259 -18.29 -14.45 -3.91
CA THR A 259 -19.73 -14.16 -3.94
C THR A 259 -20.41 -14.77 -5.16
N PHE A 260 -19.85 -14.59 -6.37
CA PHE A 260 -20.44 -15.13 -7.60
C PHE A 260 -20.51 -16.66 -7.62
N PHE A 261 -19.45 -17.32 -7.14
CA PHE A 261 -19.37 -18.79 -7.10
C PHE A 261 -19.85 -19.39 -5.77
N SER A 262 -20.39 -18.58 -4.86
CA SER A 262 -20.86 -19.01 -3.52
C SER A 262 -19.81 -19.75 -2.70
N VAL A 263 -18.53 -19.37 -2.84
CA VAL A 263 -17.43 -19.92 -2.04
C VAL A 263 -17.54 -19.33 -0.63
N PRO A 264 -17.60 -20.16 0.44
CA PRO A 264 -17.72 -19.68 1.81
C PRO A 264 -16.36 -19.21 2.35
N GLY A 265 -15.84 -18.13 1.78
CA GLY A 265 -14.60 -17.48 2.18
C GLY A 265 -14.80 -16.17 2.92
N THR A 266 -13.70 -15.47 3.16
CA THR A 266 -13.63 -14.23 3.93
C THR A 266 -14.48 -13.10 3.36
N ALA A 267 -14.76 -13.14 2.05
CA ALA A 267 -15.58 -12.14 1.38
C ALA A 267 -17.00 -12.07 1.92
N SER A 268 -17.59 -13.24 2.21
CA SER A 268 -18.95 -13.33 2.74
C SER A 268 -19.07 -12.61 4.08
N LEU A 269 -18.03 -12.70 4.92
CA LEU A 269 -17.94 -11.98 6.18
C LEU A 269 -17.79 -10.48 5.96
N LEU A 270 -16.99 -10.05 4.98
CA LEU A 270 -16.85 -8.63 4.63
C LEU A 270 -18.19 -8.03 4.20
N VAL A 271 -18.86 -8.66 3.24
CA VAL A 271 -20.15 -8.20 2.71
C VAL A 271 -21.20 -8.15 3.82
N ALA A 272 -21.30 -9.20 4.63
CA ALA A 272 -22.23 -9.24 5.76
C ALA A 272 -21.91 -8.17 6.79
N ALA A 273 -20.63 -7.92 7.06
CA ALA A 273 -20.21 -6.93 8.05
C ALA A 273 -20.48 -5.50 7.58
N ILE A 274 -20.29 -5.19 6.29
CA ILE A 274 -20.68 -3.90 5.71
C ILE A 274 -22.19 -3.70 5.80
N GLN A 275 -22.98 -4.69 5.38
CA GLN A 275 -24.44 -4.59 5.36
C GLN A 275 -25.05 -4.43 6.75
N ARG A 276 -24.40 -4.98 7.79
CA ARG A 276 -24.89 -4.95 9.18
C ARG A 276 -24.15 -3.95 10.09
N ASN A 277 -23.30 -3.08 9.55
CA ASN A 277 -22.43 -2.18 10.33
C ASN A 277 -21.56 -2.85 11.40
N GLU A 278 -21.04 -4.05 11.13
CA GLU A 278 -20.29 -4.83 12.10
C GLU A 278 -18.85 -4.34 12.20
N VAL A 279 -18.70 -3.20 12.88
CA VAL A 279 -17.44 -2.44 12.99
C VAL A 279 -16.28 -3.30 13.47
N ASN A 280 -16.49 -4.17 14.45
CA ASN A 280 -15.43 -5.04 14.98
C ASN A 280 -14.93 -6.05 13.93
N MET A 281 -15.84 -6.63 13.14
CA MET A 281 -15.49 -7.57 12.09
C MET A 281 -14.73 -6.86 10.96
N LEU A 282 -15.20 -5.68 10.53
CA LEU A 282 -14.50 -4.87 9.52
C LEU A 282 -13.11 -4.44 9.97
N ALA A 283 -12.99 -3.96 11.21
CA ALA A 283 -11.73 -3.58 11.82
C ALA A 283 -10.75 -4.77 11.86
N PHE A 284 -11.23 -5.95 12.25
CA PHE A 284 -10.40 -7.15 12.29
C PHE A 284 -9.94 -7.61 10.89
N GLN A 285 -10.82 -7.60 9.89
CA GLN A 285 -10.43 -7.96 8.52
C GLN A 285 -9.37 -7.01 7.96
N VAL A 286 -9.54 -5.70 8.19
CA VAL A 286 -8.53 -4.70 7.80
C VAL A 286 -7.22 -4.93 8.53
N LEU A 287 -7.26 -5.17 9.84
CA LEU A 287 -6.08 -5.53 10.63
C LEU A 287 -5.35 -6.75 10.04
N PHE A 288 -6.09 -7.83 9.75
CA PHE A 288 -5.54 -9.07 9.25
C PHE A 288 -4.89 -8.91 7.86
N PHE A 289 -5.64 -8.38 6.87
CA PHE A 289 -5.13 -8.28 5.50
C PHE A 289 -4.03 -7.23 5.34
N SER A 290 -4.09 -6.11 6.09
CA SER A 290 -3.01 -5.13 6.10
C SER A 290 -1.74 -5.71 6.73
N SER A 291 -1.86 -6.40 7.87
CA SER A 291 -0.72 -7.07 8.52
C SER A 291 -0.11 -8.15 7.64
N LEU A 292 -0.95 -8.95 6.96
CA LEU A 292 -0.50 -9.94 5.99
C LEU A 292 0.28 -9.29 4.83
N GLY A 293 -0.23 -8.18 4.29
CA GLY A 293 0.45 -7.45 3.22
C GLY A 293 1.81 -6.90 3.63
N PHE A 294 1.92 -6.32 4.83
CA PHE A 294 3.21 -5.87 5.35
C PHE A 294 4.16 -7.03 5.64
N LEU A 295 3.65 -8.16 6.14
CA LEU A 295 4.47 -9.36 6.34
C LEU A 295 5.04 -9.87 5.02
N LEU A 296 4.19 -10.00 3.99
CA LEU A 296 4.61 -10.40 2.65
C LEU A 296 5.63 -9.42 2.05
N GLN A 297 5.47 -8.12 2.28
CA GLN A 297 6.43 -7.11 1.83
C GLN A 297 7.78 -7.25 2.53
N ILE A 298 7.80 -7.49 3.84
CA ILE A 298 9.04 -7.73 4.59
C ILE A 298 9.73 -9.00 4.08
N LEU A 299 8.97 -10.08 3.83
CA LEU A 299 9.50 -11.31 3.23
C LEU A 299 10.11 -11.06 1.85
N LEU A 300 9.47 -10.25 1.02
CA LEU A 300 10.00 -9.87 -0.29
C LEU A 300 11.31 -9.09 -0.18
N ASP A 301 11.41 -8.15 0.76
CA ASP A 301 12.66 -7.43 1.01
C ASP A 301 13.81 -8.39 1.38
N PHE A 302 13.54 -9.46 2.14
CA PHE A 302 14.52 -10.51 2.40
C PHE A 302 14.90 -11.27 1.13
N ILE A 303 13.92 -11.67 0.33
CA ILE A 303 14.16 -12.37 -0.95
C ILE A 303 15.05 -11.54 -1.87
N TYR A 304 14.87 -10.22 -1.93
CA TYR A 304 15.76 -9.35 -2.72
C TYR A 304 17.22 -9.43 -2.29
N THR A 305 17.49 -9.43 -0.98
CA THR A 305 18.87 -9.52 -0.49
C THR A 305 19.53 -10.86 -0.83
N LEU A 306 18.74 -11.92 -1.00
CA LEU A 306 19.23 -13.23 -1.43
C LEU A 306 19.44 -13.30 -2.95
N VAL A 307 18.54 -12.70 -3.73
CA VAL A 307 18.56 -12.74 -5.19
C VAL A 307 19.64 -11.82 -5.77
N ASP A 308 19.81 -10.63 -5.22
CA ASP A 308 20.89 -9.71 -5.57
C ASP A 308 21.56 -9.11 -4.31
N PRO A 309 22.70 -9.66 -3.88
CA PRO A 309 23.43 -9.17 -2.69
C PRO A 309 24.07 -7.78 -2.92
N ARG A 310 24.07 -7.27 -4.16
CA ARG A 310 24.51 -5.90 -4.47
C ARG A 310 23.46 -4.86 -4.12
N ILE A 311 22.21 -5.28 -3.92
CA ILE A 311 21.15 -4.44 -3.35
C ILE A 311 21.49 -4.20 -1.88
N ARG A 312 22.29 -3.15 -1.65
CA ARG A 312 22.46 -2.58 -0.32
C ARG A 312 21.14 -1.92 0.04
N LEU A 313 20.44 -2.49 1.01
CA LEU A 313 19.30 -1.83 1.66
C LEU A 313 19.81 -0.49 2.17
N ALA A 314 19.57 0.57 1.40
CA ALA A 314 20.12 1.88 1.66
C ALA A 314 19.74 2.27 3.09
N GLU A 315 20.71 2.82 3.84
CA GLU A 315 20.43 3.47 5.10
C GLU A 315 19.42 4.59 4.83
N ALA A 316 18.15 4.27 5.02
CA ALA A 316 17.09 5.25 5.01
C ALA A 316 17.41 6.22 6.15
N ASN A 317 17.99 7.37 5.78
CA ASN A 317 18.08 8.54 6.62
C ASN A 317 16.64 8.90 7.02
N SER A 318 16.23 8.41 8.18
CA SER A 318 14.85 8.33 8.68
C SER A 318 14.16 9.68 8.84
N PHE A 319 14.90 10.77 8.64
CA PHE A 319 14.46 12.13 8.86
C PHE A 319 14.28 12.93 7.57
N ILE A 320 14.20 12.32 6.38
CA ILE A 320 13.99 13.11 5.15
C ILE A 320 12.72 13.95 5.26
N PHE A 321 11.60 13.41 5.77
CA PHE A 321 10.35 14.18 5.90
C PHE A 321 10.42 15.26 6.99
N ILE A 322 10.94 14.95 8.18
CA ILE A 322 11.09 15.93 9.28
C ILE A 322 12.11 17.01 8.92
N ARG A 323 13.23 16.63 8.29
CA ARG A 323 14.25 17.54 7.76
C ARG A 323 13.68 18.33 6.58
N TRP A 324 12.81 17.76 5.76
CA TRP A 324 12.11 18.48 4.69
C TRP A 324 11.12 19.50 5.26
N ILE A 325 10.35 19.16 6.31
CA ILE A 325 9.47 20.13 7.02
C ILE A 325 10.33 21.24 7.63
N HIS A 326 11.37 20.89 8.39
CA HIS A 326 12.30 21.85 8.96
C HIS A 326 12.91 22.76 7.89
N ASN A 327 13.44 22.18 6.80
CA ASN A 327 14.02 22.92 5.69
C ASN A 327 12.99 23.77 4.94
N SER A 328 11.73 23.34 4.87
CA SER A 328 10.64 24.10 4.23
C SER A 328 10.24 25.32 5.08
N ILE A 329 10.20 25.15 6.41
CA ILE A 329 9.97 26.25 7.35
C ILE A 329 11.13 27.26 7.28
N VAL A 330 12.37 26.78 7.27
CA VAL A 330 13.56 27.63 7.13
C VAL A 330 13.54 28.38 5.80
N ARG A 331 13.24 27.70 4.67
CA ARG A 331 13.10 28.32 3.33
C ARG A 331 12.10 29.47 3.30
N ASN A 332 10.97 29.35 3.99
CA ASN A 332 9.97 30.42 4.03
C ASN A 332 10.48 31.67 4.77
N LYS A 333 11.25 31.51 5.86
CA LYS A 333 11.90 32.64 6.54
C LYS A 333 12.94 33.32 5.65
N THR A 334 13.78 32.54 4.98
CA THR A 334 14.82 33.08 4.08
C THR A 334 14.21 33.82 2.88
N ARG A 335 13.08 33.34 2.35
CA ARG A 335 12.38 33.99 1.23
C ARG A 335 11.77 35.33 1.62
N LYS A 336 11.16 35.44 2.81
CA LYS A 336 10.64 36.72 3.34
C LYS A 336 11.76 37.73 3.55
N LEU A 337 12.91 37.28 4.08
CA LEU A 337 14.09 38.12 4.24
C LEU A 337 14.61 38.66 2.91
N TRP A 338 14.72 37.79 1.90
CA TRP A 338 15.16 38.17 0.56
C TRP A 338 14.20 39.14 -0.13
N ALA A 339 12.89 38.98 0.06
CA ALA A 339 11.90 39.93 -0.44
C ALA A 339 12.10 41.31 0.22
N LEU A 340 12.26 41.36 1.54
CA LEU A 340 12.51 42.60 2.27
C LEU A 340 13.79 43.30 1.78
N VAL A 341 14.91 42.56 1.69
CA VAL A 341 16.21 43.09 1.23
C VAL A 341 16.12 43.64 -0.20
N ASN A 342 15.43 42.95 -1.10
CA ASN A 342 15.28 43.39 -2.48
C ASN A 342 14.32 44.58 -2.64
N GLU A 343 13.26 44.66 -1.85
CA GLU A 343 12.25 45.73 -1.94
C GLU A 343 12.69 47.02 -1.26
N THR A 344 13.47 46.93 -0.17
CA THR A 344 13.79 48.08 0.70
C THR A 344 15.26 48.49 0.71
N ASN A 345 16.11 47.87 -0.12
CA ASN A 345 17.57 47.98 -0.03
C ASN A 345 18.11 47.75 1.40
N ALA A 346 17.44 46.89 2.18
CA ALA A 346 17.83 46.63 3.56
C ALA A 346 19.16 45.88 3.64
N TYR A 347 19.99 46.26 4.61
CA TYR A 347 21.27 45.59 4.86
C TYR A 347 21.14 44.62 6.02
N VAL A 348 21.82 43.49 5.90
CA VAL A 348 21.74 42.39 6.84
C VAL A 348 23.08 42.29 7.56
N LEU A 349 23.07 42.36 8.89
CA LEU A 349 24.30 42.32 9.70
C LEU A 349 24.35 41.06 10.57
N SER A 350 25.53 40.46 10.63
CA SER A 350 25.83 39.33 11.50
C SER A 350 26.59 39.81 12.73
N LYS A 351 26.09 39.45 13.92
CA LYS A 351 26.70 39.86 15.19
C LYS A 351 28.17 39.40 15.30
N ASP A 352 28.50 38.23 14.77
CA ASP A 352 29.83 37.64 14.91
C ASP A 352 30.88 38.34 14.02
N LYS A 353 30.46 38.92 12.89
CA LYS A 353 31.37 39.55 11.91
C LYS A 353 31.35 41.08 11.94
N ASP A 354 30.20 41.65 12.26
CA ASP A 354 29.92 43.08 12.10
C ASP A 354 29.77 43.80 13.45
N GLN A 355 30.22 43.18 14.56
CA GLN A 355 30.04 43.72 15.92
C GLN A 355 30.56 45.15 16.07
N SER A 356 31.74 45.46 15.52
CA SER A 356 32.33 46.79 15.56
C SER A 356 31.50 47.84 14.81
N LEU A 357 30.85 47.44 13.71
CA LEU A 357 29.95 48.29 12.94
C LEU A 357 28.60 48.47 13.66
N ILE A 358 28.08 47.41 14.27
CA ILE A 358 26.85 47.46 15.08
C ILE A 358 27.02 48.42 16.26
N ASP A 359 28.16 48.35 16.95
CA ASP A 359 28.44 49.19 18.11
C ASP A 359 28.68 50.65 17.69
N SER A 360 29.36 50.91 16.56
CA SER A 360 29.55 52.28 16.05
C SER A 360 28.24 52.97 15.62
N ILE A 361 27.29 52.21 15.05
CA ILE A 361 25.98 52.73 14.65
C ILE A 361 25.13 53.07 15.89
N LYS A 362 25.20 52.25 16.94
CA LYS A 362 24.48 52.51 18.20
C LYS A 362 24.96 53.77 18.89
N ASP A 363 26.25 54.07 18.82
CA ASP A 363 26.85 55.20 19.55
C ASP A 363 26.69 56.54 18.81
N ASN A 364 26.79 56.58 17.49
CA ASN A 364 26.86 57.84 16.73
C ASN A 364 25.66 58.17 15.83
N ASN A 365 24.70 57.25 15.63
CA ASN A 365 23.51 57.45 14.78
C ASN A 365 23.78 57.96 13.34
N ASP A 366 25.02 57.94 12.86
CA ASP A 366 25.41 58.50 11.56
C ASP A 366 26.09 57.45 10.67
N LEU A 367 25.31 56.93 9.71
CA LEU A 367 25.74 55.92 8.73
C LEU A 367 26.56 56.51 7.58
N SER A 368 26.64 57.84 7.44
CA SER A 368 27.28 58.50 6.30
C SER A 368 28.78 58.21 6.17
N LYS A 369 29.45 57.88 7.29
CA LYS A 369 30.90 57.61 7.34
C LYS A 369 31.28 56.18 6.93
N HIS A 370 30.32 55.26 6.82
CA HIS A 370 30.60 53.85 6.55
C HIS A 370 30.09 53.49 5.16
N LYS A 371 31.00 53.37 4.19
CA LYS A 371 30.69 52.79 2.86
C LYS A 371 30.35 51.31 3.05
N VAL A 372 29.08 51.00 3.24
CA VAL A 372 28.60 49.61 3.18
C VAL A 372 28.65 49.20 1.71
N VAL A 373 29.68 48.43 1.34
CA VAL A 373 29.84 47.91 -0.02
C VAL A 373 28.71 46.90 -0.27
N VAL A 374 27.81 47.26 -1.17
CA VAL A 374 26.67 46.43 -1.60
C VAL A 374 27.22 45.27 -2.43
N ASP A 375 27.54 44.14 -1.80
CA ASP A 375 27.84 42.93 -2.55
C ASP A 375 26.55 42.11 -2.76
N LYS A 376 25.89 42.33 -3.90
CA LYS A 376 24.71 41.54 -4.31
C LYS A 376 25.03 40.07 -4.60
N LYS A 377 26.31 39.64 -4.57
CA LYS A 377 26.71 38.28 -4.97
C LYS A 377 26.77 37.25 -3.84
N PHE A 378 26.80 37.64 -2.56
CA PHE A 378 26.92 36.67 -1.46
C PHE A 378 25.59 36.41 -0.76
N GLY A 379 25.23 35.13 -0.66
CA GLY A 379 24.03 34.68 0.04
C GLY A 379 23.98 35.11 1.51
N LEU A 380 22.76 35.21 2.04
CA LEU A 380 22.48 35.62 3.42
C LEU A 380 23.31 34.79 4.44
N PRO A 381 24.01 35.43 5.40
CA PRO A 381 24.69 34.73 6.48
C PRO A 381 23.71 33.86 7.28
N THR A 382 24.17 32.75 7.85
CA THR A 382 23.32 31.84 8.64
C THR A 382 22.92 32.41 10.02
N ASN A 383 23.65 33.40 10.54
CA ASN A 383 23.39 34.06 11.83
C ASN A 383 23.16 35.56 11.64
N ILE A 384 21.94 35.93 11.27
CA ILE A 384 21.52 37.32 11.11
C ILE A 384 20.70 37.72 12.33
N GLU A 385 21.15 38.76 13.03
CA GLU A 385 20.42 39.29 14.19
C GLU A 385 19.90 40.72 13.99
N TYR A 386 20.50 41.49 13.07
CA TYR A 386 20.17 42.90 12.87
C TYR A 386 20.00 43.24 11.39
N LEU A 387 19.17 44.24 11.13
CA LEU A 387 18.81 44.71 9.80
C LEU A 387 18.82 46.25 9.77
N ILE A 388 19.42 46.87 8.77
CA ILE A 388 19.38 48.32 8.57
C ILE A 388 18.32 48.64 7.51
N LEU A 389 17.31 49.43 7.89
CA LEU A 389 16.25 49.96 7.01
C LEU A 389 16.26 51.48 7.10
N GLU A 390 16.30 52.17 5.96
CA GLU A 390 16.19 53.64 5.88
C GLU A 390 17.12 54.39 6.85
N GLY A 391 18.33 53.85 7.09
CA GLY A 391 19.31 54.47 7.98
C GLY A 391 19.12 54.17 9.47
N ARG A 392 18.27 53.20 9.86
CA ARG A 392 18.08 52.80 11.26
C ARG A 392 18.34 51.30 11.46
N LEU A 393 18.97 50.95 12.58
CA LEU A 393 19.25 49.57 12.97
C LEU A 393 18.05 48.94 13.69
N TYR A 394 17.53 47.85 13.16
CA TYR A 394 16.45 47.05 13.73
C TYR A 394 16.96 45.66 14.11
N LYS A 395 16.37 45.07 15.16
CA LYS A 395 16.56 43.65 15.49
C LYS A 395 15.66 42.81 14.58
N LEU A 396 16.19 41.76 13.96
CA LEU A 396 15.51 40.99 12.91
C LEU A 396 14.10 40.49 13.33
N GLU A 397 13.94 40.07 14.57
CA GLU A 397 12.67 39.59 15.13
C GLU A 397 11.56 40.66 15.14
N LYS A 398 11.92 41.95 15.27
CA LYS A 398 10.97 43.07 15.24
C LYS A 398 10.65 43.57 13.81
N ALA A 399 11.48 43.21 12.82
CA ALA A 399 11.32 43.66 11.44
C ALA A 399 10.54 42.66 10.56
N LEU A 400 10.44 41.40 11.00
CA LEU A 400 9.73 40.30 10.29
C LEU A 400 8.36 39.94 10.89
N GLY A 401 8.03 40.50 12.06
CA GLY A 401 6.72 40.41 12.71
C GLY A 401 5.93 41.67 12.42
#